data_AF-A0A5N8YNF3-F1
#
_entry.id   AF-A0A5N8YNF3-F1
#
_cell.length_a   1.000
_cell.length_b   1.000
_cell.length_c   1.000
_cell.angle_alpha   90.00
_cell.angle_beta   90.00
_cell.angle_gamma   90.00
#
_symmetry.space_group_name_H-M   'P 1'
#
loop_
_entity.id
_entity.type
_entity.pdbx_description
1 polymer ?
#
loop_
_entity_poly.entity_id
_entity_poly.type
_entity_poly.pdbx_seq_one_letter_code
_entity_poly.pdbx_strand_id
1 'polypeptide(L)'
;MLEASMLAGMAISNARTTAAHAISYPMTVFFRVPHEIACGIVLTPLIRYNSGAMDSVKEQVLLENLGFKTMNELAHVVECLNERIKLPVCLRDLGIRQANLATIVSNGARPDRINNNPREITPSDIKNMLEEILEWIELGPLCHLP
;
A
#
# COMPACT_ATOMS: atom_id res chain seq x y z
N MET A 1 -14.66 -13.50 -5.50
CA MET A 1 -13.59 -12.67 -6.08
C MET A 1 -14.05 -11.80 -7.24
N LEU A 2 -14.63 -12.34 -8.32
CA LEU A 2 -14.98 -11.54 -9.51
C LEU A 2 -15.92 -10.35 -9.22
N GLU A 3 -16.97 -10.56 -8.45
CA GLU A 3 -17.91 -9.50 -8.06
C GLU A 3 -17.22 -8.38 -7.25
N ALA A 4 -16.43 -8.76 -6.24
CA ALA A 4 -15.66 -7.81 -5.44
C ALA A 4 -14.68 -6.99 -6.30
N SER A 5 -13.96 -7.64 -7.22
CA SER A 5 -13.05 -6.96 -8.16
C SER A 5 -13.80 -6.01 -9.09
N MET A 6 -14.98 -6.38 -9.57
CA MET A 6 -15.83 -5.52 -10.40
C MET A 6 -16.29 -4.26 -9.62
N LEU A 7 -16.81 -4.45 -8.41
CA LEU A 7 -17.26 -3.34 -7.55
C LEU A 7 -16.10 -2.41 -7.18
N ALA A 8 -14.92 -2.95 -6.88
CA ALA A 8 -13.71 -2.16 -6.66
C ALA A 8 -13.33 -1.35 -7.91
N GLY A 9 -13.41 -1.95 -9.11
CA GLY A 9 -13.19 -1.24 -10.37
C GLY A 9 -14.18 -0.09 -10.60
N MET A 10 -15.46 -0.30 -10.29
CA MET A 10 -16.48 0.76 -10.36
C MET A 10 -16.18 1.90 -9.39
N ALA A 11 -15.77 1.58 -8.16
CA ALA A 11 -15.39 2.58 -7.16
C ALA A 11 -14.17 3.40 -7.62
N ILE A 12 -13.11 2.72 -8.10
CA ILE A 12 -11.90 3.36 -8.62
C ILE A 12 -12.21 4.23 -9.83
N SER A 13 -13.11 3.81 -10.74
CA SER A 13 -13.49 4.60 -11.91
C SER A 13 -14.13 5.94 -11.55
N ASN A 14 -14.75 6.06 -10.37
CA ASN A 14 -15.38 7.30 -9.89
C ASN A 14 -14.45 8.10 -8.97
N ALA A 15 -13.74 7.43 -8.06
CA ALA A 15 -12.92 8.07 -7.04
C ALA A 15 -11.46 8.31 -7.46
N ARG A 16 -11.03 7.68 -8.57
CA ARG A 16 -9.63 7.56 -9.03
C ARG A 16 -8.77 6.76 -8.05
N THR A 17 -7.53 6.49 -8.45
CA THR A 17 -6.51 5.88 -7.60
C THR A 17 -5.70 6.97 -6.88
N THR A 18 -4.88 6.57 -5.90
CA THR A 18 -4.06 7.47 -5.07
C THR A 18 -2.60 6.99 -4.99
N ALA A 19 -1.91 7.30 -3.90
CA ALA A 19 -0.50 7.02 -3.64
C ALA A 19 -0.06 5.57 -3.90
N ALA A 20 -0.86 4.57 -3.53
CA ALA A 20 -0.49 3.16 -3.70
C ALA A 20 -0.24 2.81 -5.17
N HIS A 21 -1.06 3.35 -6.08
CA HIS A 21 -0.88 3.17 -7.51
C HIS A 21 0.26 4.06 -8.04
N ALA A 22 0.34 5.32 -7.58
CA ALA A 22 1.37 6.24 -8.02
C ALA A 22 2.79 5.71 -7.73
N ILE A 23 3.02 5.19 -6.52
CA ILE A 23 4.32 4.67 -6.06
C ILE A 23 4.65 3.30 -6.68
N SER A 24 3.65 2.48 -7.00
CA SER A 24 3.87 1.17 -7.61
C SER A 24 4.21 1.21 -9.10
N TYR A 25 3.79 2.25 -9.86
CA TYR A 25 4.12 2.35 -11.28
C TYR A 25 5.62 2.33 -11.60
N PRO A 26 6.49 3.11 -10.92
CA PRO A 26 7.94 3.02 -11.11
C PRO A 26 8.49 1.62 -10.86
N MET A 27 7.96 0.90 -9.86
CA MET A 27 8.37 -0.48 -9.56
C MET A 27 8.11 -1.40 -10.75
N THR A 28 6.93 -1.27 -11.37
CA THR A 28 6.57 -2.04 -12.56
C THR A 28 7.40 -1.65 -13.78
N VAL A 29 7.52 -0.35 -14.06
CA VAL A 29 8.18 0.14 -15.28
C VAL A 29 9.69 -0.11 -15.26
N PHE A 30 10.36 0.17 -14.14
CA PHE A 30 11.82 0.13 -14.08
C PHE A 30 12.38 -1.22 -13.57
N PHE A 31 11.60 -1.97 -12.77
CA PHE A 31 12.06 -3.20 -12.13
C PHE A 31 11.27 -4.44 -12.54
N ARG A 32 10.30 -4.30 -13.45
CA ARG A 32 9.47 -5.39 -13.98
C ARG A 32 8.70 -6.16 -12.89
N VAL A 33 8.44 -5.50 -11.77
CA VAL A 33 7.58 -6.05 -10.72
C VAL A 33 6.13 -6.06 -11.23
N PRO A 34 5.42 -7.20 -11.21
CA PRO A 34 4.00 -7.24 -11.54
C PRO A 34 3.22 -6.21 -10.71
N HIS A 35 2.31 -5.47 -11.34
CA HIS A 35 1.71 -4.28 -10.75
C HIS A 35 0.93 -4.59 -9.47
N GLU A 36 0.24 -5.73 -9.45
CA GLU A 36 -0.49 -6.25 -8.30
C GLU A 36 0.43 -6.48 -7.09
N ILE A 37 1.65 -6.96 -7.33
CA ILE A 37 2.66 -7.19 -6.28
C ILE A 37 3.21 -5.84 -5.78
N ALA A 38 3.55 -4.95 -6.70
CA ALA A 38 4.05 -3.62 -6.36
C ALA A 38 3.02 -2.81 -5.56
N CYS A 39 1.75 -2.84 -5.97
CA CYS A 39 0.68 -2.15 -5.26
C CYS A 39 0.39 -2.80 -3.90
N GLY A 40 0.42 -4.14 -3.81
CA GLY A 40 0.15 -4.87 -2.58
C GLY A 40 1.16 -4.59 -1.46
N ILE A 41 2.45 -4.51 -1.79
CA ILE A 41 3.51 -4.20 -0.82
C ILE A 41 3.43 -2.76 -0.31
N VAL A 42 3.14 -1.81 -1.20
CA VAL A 42 3.08 -0.39 -0.83
C VAL A 42 1.80 -0.05 -0.06
N LEU A 43 0.76 -0.88 -0.16
CA LEU A 43 -0.53 -0.63 0.48
C LEU A 43 -0.44 -0.59 2.01
N THR A 44 0.34 -1.48 2.63
CA THR A 44 0.39 -1.61 4.10
C THR A 44 0.98 -0.39 4.81
N PRO A 45 2.16 0.16 4.43
CA PRO A 45 2.64 1.40 5.03
C PRO A 45 1.72 2.59 4.73
N LEU A 46 1.03 2.61 3.58
CA LEU A 46 0.07 3.67 3.26
C LEU A 46 -1.20 3.63 4.11
N ILE A 47 -1.69 2.44 4.47
CA ILE A 47 -2.81 2.31 5.42
C ILE A 47 -2.43 2.95 6.76
N ARG A 48 -1.22 2.67 7.26
CA ARG A 48 -0.70 3.26 8.51
C ARG A 48 -0.50 4.77 8.37
N TYR A 49 0.14 5.19 7.28
CA TYR A 49 0.41 6.59 6.99
C TYR A 49 -0.87 7.42 6.87
N ASN A 50 -1.93 6.89 6.28
CA ASN A 50 -3.19 7.64 6.12
C ASN A 50 -4.13 7.56 7.34
N SER A 51 -3.76 6.82 8.39
CA SER A 51 -4.60 6.68 9.59
C SER A 51 -4.95 8.05 10.20
N GLY A 52 -6.23 8.30 10.41
CA GLY A 52 -6.74 9.56 10.96
C GLY A 52 -6.65 10.75 10.00
N ALA A 53 -6.27 10.55 8.74
CA ALA A 53 -6.26 11.62 7.72
C ALA A 53 -7.54 11.66 6.89
N MET A 54 -8.33 10.58 6.89
CA MET A 54 -9.64 10.56 6.24
C MET A 54 -10.69 11.27 7.11
N ASP A 55 -11.83 11.59 6.51
CA ASP A 55 -13.03 11.94 7.27
C ASP A 55 -13.31 10.87 8.34
N SER A 56 -13.53 11.30 9.59
CA SER A 56 -13.59 10.40 10.74
C SER A 56 -14.76 9.41 10.66
N VAL A 57 -15.90 9.84 10.11
CA VAL A 57 -17.07 8.97 9.91
C VAL A 57 -16.74 7.93 8.83
N LYS A 58 -16.10 8.36 7.73
CA LYS A 58 -15.67 7.44 6.67
C LYS A 58 -14.68 6.38 7.15
N GLU A 59 -13.68 6.79 7.93
CA GLU A 59 -12.68 5.87 8.50
C GLU A 59 -13.32 4.87 9.46
N GLN A 60 -14.22 5.34 10.33
CA GLN A 60 -14.97 4.48 11.26
C GLN A 60 -15.83 3.45 10.50
N VAL A 61 -16.60 3.88 9.50
CA VAL A 61 -17.44 3.00 8.69
C VAL A 61 -16.61 1.95 7.93
N LEU A 62 -15.41 2.32 7.44
CA LEU A 62 -14.49 1.37 6.82
C LEU A 62 -14.06 0.29 7.82
N LEU A 63 -13.62 0.69 9.00
CA LEU A 63 -13.14 -0.21 10.05
C LEU A 63 -14.26 -1.14 10.55
N GLU A 64 -15.45 -0.59 10.81
CA GLU A 64 -16.62 -1.37 11.25
C GLU A 64 -17.05 -2.42 10.22
N ASN A 65 -17.13 -2.04 8.94
CA ASN A 65 -17.51 -2.98 7.87
C ASN A 65 -16.48 -4.10 7.66
N LEU A 66 -15.21 -3.85 7.97
CA LEU A 66 -14.14 -4.83 7.88
C LEU A 66 -13.88 -5.58 9.19
N GLY A 67 -14.53 -5.18 10.29
CA GLY A 67 -14.39 -5.82 11.60
C GLY A 67 -13.11 -5.46 12.35
N PHE A 68 -12.49 -4.31 12.09
CA PHE A 68 -11.26 -3.85 12.76
C PHE A 68 -11.52 -2.65 13.67
N LYS A 69 -10.65 -2.43 14.66
CA LYS A 69 -10.74 -1.28 15.58
C LYS A 69 -9.84 -0.12 15.17
N THR A 70 -8.74 -0.40 14.47
CA THR A 70 -7.75 0.61 14.08
C THR A 70 -7.21 0.34 12.67
N MET A 71 -6.75 1.40 11.99
CA MET A 71 -6.06 1.24 10.70
C MET A 71 -4.76 0.43 10.84
N ASN A 72 -4.13 0.44 12.02
CA ASN A 72 -2.95 -0.38 12.28
C ASN A 72 -3.26 -1.88 12.29
N GLU A 73 -4.41 -2.27 12.85
CA GLU A 73 -4.91 -3.63 12.82
C GLU A 73 -5.25 -4.06 11.38
N LEU A 74 -5.93 -3.19 10.63
CA LEU A 74 -6.21 -3.42 9.20
C LEU A 74 -4.93 -3.64 8.39
N ALA A 75 -3.92 -2.75 8.54
CA ALA A 75 -2.64 -2.90 7.87
C ALA A 75 -1.95 -4.23 8.22
N HIS A 76 -1.98 -4.62 9.50
CA HIS A 76 -1.40 -5.88 9.95
C HIS A 76 -2.11 -7.09 9.32
N VAL A 77 -3.44 -7.08 9.25
CA VAL A 77 -4.21 -8.13 8.56
C VAL A 77 -3.89 -8.20 7.07
N VAL A 78 -3.67 -7.06 6.41
CA VAL A 78 -3.25 -7.04 5.00
C VAL A 78 -1.84 -7.62 4.84
N GLU A 79 -0.90 -7.34 5.74
CA GLU A 79 0.43 -7.97 5.77
C GLU A 79 0.31 -9.49 5.91
N CYS A 80 -0.50 -9.97 6.86
CA CYS A 80 -0.79 -11.39 7.05
C CYS A 80 -1.42 -12.05 5.81
N LEU A 81 -2.33 -11.33 5.14
CA LEU A 81 -2.93 -11.82 3.90
C LEU A 81 -1.87 -11.97 2.81
N ASN A 82 -0.99 -10.99 2.65
CA ASN A 82 0.12 -11.03 1.69
C ASN A 82 1.01 -12.26 1.94
N GLU A 83 1.43 -12.51 3.18
CA GLU A 83 2.20 -13.71 3.54
C GLU A 83 1.44 -15.01 3.21
N ARG A 84 0.15 -15.09 3.59
CA ARG A 84 -0.68 -16.28 3.40
C ARG A 84 -0.86 -16.64 1.93
N ILE A 85 -0.99 -15.65 1.06
CA ILE A 85 -1.08 -15.84 -0.39
C ILE A 85 0.30 -15.90 -1.08
N LYS A 86 1.39 -15.87 -0.30
CA LYS A 86 2.78 -15.89 -0.76
C LYS A 86 3.12 -14.72 -1.68
N LEU A 87 2.49 -13.57 -1.47
CA LEU A 87 2.87 -12.32 -2.08
C LEU A 87 4.16 -11.84 -1.40
N PRO A 88 5.20 -11.45 -2.16
CA PRO A 88 6.41 -10.88 -1.56
C PRO A 88 6.04 -9.73 -0.63
N VAL A 89 6.63 -9.68 0.56
CA VAL A 89 6.36 -8.62 1.57
C VAL A 89 7.56 -7.70 1.76
N CYS A 90 8.72 -8.07 1.19
CA CYS A 90 9.96 -7.30 1.24
C CYS A 90 10.39 -6.87 -0.17
N LEU A 91 10.81 -5.60 -0.33
CA LEU A 91 11.34 -5.11 -1.61
C LEU A 91 12.59 -5.87 -2.07
N ARG A 92 13.38 -6.44 -1.13
CA ARG A 92 14.58 -7.21 -1.48
C ARG A 92 14.26 -8.46 -2.28
N ASP A 93 13.14 -9.11 -1.98
CA ASP A 93 12.66 -10.31 -2.68
C ASP A 93 12.26 -10.01 -4.13
N LEU A 94 11.93 -8.75 -4.41
CA LEU A 94 11.63 -8.23 -5.74
C LEU A 94 12.87 -7.75 -6.51
N GLY A 95 14.07 -7.94 -5.96
CA GLY A 95 15.30 -7.44 -6.58
C GLY A 95 15.53 -5.93 -6.40
N ILE A 96 14.69 -5.23 -5.63
CA ILE A 96 14.86 -3.80 -5.33
C ILE A 96 15.81 -3.66 -4.14
N ARG A 97 16.72 -2.69 -4.21
CA ARG A 97 17.74 -2.37 -3.20
C ARG A 97 17.69 -0.89 -2.83
N GLN A 98 18.40 -0.51 -1.77
CA GLN A 98 18.50 0.88 -1.30
C GLN A 98 18.86 1.87 -2.43
N ALA A 99 19.79 1.50 -3.31
CA ALA A 99 20.22 2.33 -4.43
C ALA A 99 19.11 2.61 -5.46
N ASN A 100 18.03 1.80 -5.47
CA ASN A 100 16.93 1.92 -6.41
C ASN A 100 15.82 2.84 -5.91
N LEU A 101 15.76 3.14 -4.60
CA LEU A 101 14.65 3.90 -4.00
C LEU A 101 14.54 5.31 -4.59
N ALA A 102 15.67 5.96 -4.91
CA ALA A 102 15.68 7.29 -5.53
C ALA A 102 14.91 7.31 -6.86
N THR A 103 15.01 6.26 -7.67
CA THR A 103 14.25 6.13 -8.93
C THR A 103 12.75 5.99 -8.66
N ILE A 104 12.37 5.21 -7.65
CA ILE A 104 10.96 5.00 -7.29
C ILE A 104 10.36 6.30 -6.75
N VAL A 105 11.06 6.98 -5.83
CA VAL A 105 10.60 8.24 -5.22
C VAL A 105 10.41 9.34 -6.28
N SER A 106 11.41 9.56 -7.15
CA SER A 106 11.37 10.61 -8.17
C SER A 106 10.25 10.41 -9.20
N ASN A 107 9.85 9.17 -9.47
CA ASN A 107 8.80 8.86 -10.45
C ASN A 107 7.43 8.56 -9.80
N GLY A 108 7.40 8.27 -8.49
CA GLY A 108 6.20 7.93 -7.73
C GLY A 108 5.52 9.14 -7.07
N ALA A 109 6.26 10.23 -6.82
CA ALA A 109 5.77 11.47 -6.22
C ALA A 109 5.02 12.38 -7.22
N ARG A 110 4.44 11.84 -8.28
CA ARG A 110 3.82 12.62 -9.35
C ARG A 110 2.53 13.31 -8.88
N PRO A 111 2.45 14.66 -8.87
CA PRO A 111 1.30 15.38 -8.33
C PRO A 111 -0.02 15.02 -8.99
N ASP A 112 -0.01 14.75 -10.31
CA ASP A 112 -1.21 14.37 -11.08
C ASP A 112 -1.87 13.06 -10.61
N ARG A 113 -1.17 12.25 -9.81
CA ARG A 113 -1.61 10.92 -9.37
C ARG A 113 -1.71 10.74 -7.87
N ILE A 114 -1.15 11.68 -7.09
CA ILE A 114 -1.09 11.59 -5.63
C ILE A 114 -1.91 12.68 -4.93
N ASN A 115 -2.34 13.72 -5.65
CA ASN A 115 -3.02 14.89 -5.08
C ASN A 115 -4.38 14.61 -4.41
N ASN A 116 -4.99 13.46 -4.68
CA ASN A 116 -6.23 13.01 -4.05
C ASN A 116 -5.99 12.03 -2.88
N ASN A 117 -4.73 11.83 -2.46
CA ASN A 117 -4.44 11.09 -1.23
C ASN A 117 -4.92 11.92 0.00
N PRO A 118 -5.55 11.30 1.01
CA PRO A 118 -6.15 12.04 2.14
C PRO A 118 -5.11 12.79 2.99
N ARG A 119 -3.86 12.33 3.01
CA ARG A 119 -2.72 13.03 3.61
C ARG A 119 -1.80 13.53 2.50
N GLU A 120 -1.31 14.76 2.60
CA GLU A 120 -0.25 15.22 1.69
C GLU A 120 0.99 14.34 1.84
N ILE A 121 1.55 13.87 0.72
CA ILE A 121 2.72 12.98 0.71
C ILE A 121 3.89 13.71 0.07
N THR A 122 5.00 13.79 0.81
CA THR A 122 6.26 14.31 0.30
C THR A 122 7.15 13.18 -0.26
N PRO A 123 8.14 13.49 -1.12
CA PRO A 123 9.14 12.51 -1.54
C PRO A 123 9.86 11.82 -0.37
N SER A 124 10.08 12.54 0.73
CA SER A 124 10.69 11.99 1.95
C SER A 124 9.77 10.96 2.63
N ASP A 125 8.46 11.20 2.65
CA ASP A 125 7.51 10.22 3.19
C ASP A 125 7.50 8.94 2.37
N ILE A 126 7.51 9.05 1.03
CA ILE A 126 7.62 7.89 0.13
C ILE A 126 8.91 7.13 0.42
N LYS A 127 10.03 7.84 0.55
CA LYS A 127 11.31 7.21 0.86
C LYS A 127 11.26 6.44 2.17
N ASN A 128 10.73 7.05 3.25
CA ASN A 128 10.62 6.40 4.56
C ASN A 128 9.74 5.14 4.49
N MET A 129 8.59 5.21 3.79
CA MET A 129 7.72 4.05 3.59
C MET A 129 8.42 2.94 2.80
N LEU A 130 9.21 3.29 1.78
CA LEU A 130 9.97 2.32 1.00
C LEU A 130 11.12 1.69 1.80
N GLU A 131 11.76 2.44 2.69
CA GLU A 131 12.79 1.93 3.60
C GLU A 131 12.20 0.95 4.62
N GLU A 132 11.01 1.23 5.16
CA GLU A 132 10.26 0.32 6.05
C GLU A 132 10.03 -1.05 5.40
N ILE A 133 9.50 -1.07 4.18
CA ILE A 133 9.22 -2.31 3.44
C ILE A 133 10.46 -2.90 2.73
N LEU A 134 11.59 -2.17 2.72
CA LEU A 134 12.88 -2.71 2.32
C LEU A 134 13.51 -3.50 3.46
N GLU A 135 13.40 -2.99 4.69
CA GLU A 135 13.96 -3.62 5.90
C GLU A 135 13.01 -4.60 6.59
N TRP A 136 11.82 -4.81 6.01
CA TRP A 136 10.77 -5.67 6.56
C TRP A 136 11.31 -6.98 7.14
N ILE A 137 10.92 -7.24 8.39
CA ILE A 137 11.28 -8.41 9.19
C ILE A 137 10.02 -9.28 9.24
N GLU A 138 10.18 -10.59 9.03
CA GLU A 138 9.09 -11.56 9.16
C GLU A 138 8.28 -11.31 10.43
N LEU A 139 6.98 -11.06 10.24
CA LEU A 139 6.05 -11.09 11.36
C LEU A 139 6.13 -12.52 11.91
N GLY A 140 6.38 -12.65 13.21
CA GLY A 140 6.38 -13.95 13.87
C GLY A 140 5.03 -14.68 13.70
N PRO A 141 4.81 -15.84 14.35
CA PRO A 141 3.63 -16.69 14.13
C PRO A 141 2.25 -16.10 14.53
N LEU A 142 2.11 -14.78 14.63
CA LEU A 142 0.94 -14.04 15.10
C LEU A 142 -0.12 -13.75 14.01
N CYS A 143 0.07 -14.17 12.77
CA CYS A 143 -0.95 -14.06 11.72
C CYS A 143 -2.10 -15.06 11.90
N HIS A 144 -2.90 -14.86 12.94
CA HIS A 144 -4.20 -15.50 13.09
C HIS A 144 -5.26 -14.56 12.49
N LEU A 145 -5.50 -14.70 11.19
CA LEU A 145 -6.68 -14.14 10.56
C LEU A 145 -7.92 -14.87 11.13
N PRO A 146 -8.98 -14.17 11.55
CA PRO A 146 -10.23 -14.80 12.00
C PRO A 146 -10.89 -15.65 10.89
#